data_AF-A0A8J7PUB9-F1
#
_entry.id   AF-A0A8J7PUB9-F1
#
_cell.length_a   1.000
_cell.length_b   1.000
_cell.length_c   1.000
_cell.angle_alpha   90.00
_cell.angle_beta   90.00
_cell.angle_gamma   90.00
#
_symmetry.space_group_name_H-M   'P 1'
#
loop_
_entity.id
_entity.type
_entity.pdbx_description
1 polymer ?
#
loop_
_entity_poly.entity_id
_entity_poly.type
_entity_poly.pdbx_seq_one_letter_code
_entity_poly.pdbx_strand_id
1 'polypeptide(L)'
;MSSKLEASISVNVREVPVELRARDGKAVLCERAHSSPDEHADEHADVHADVHADLHEMDPDRLPLGAALSSALHEWAQVADAVGAIDGERDKAGALVSRRGRQLAGRVAAALGVPIDYADPV
;
A
#
# COMPACT_ATOMS: atom_id res chain seq x y z
N MET A 1 18.63 24.19 40.44
CA MET A 1 17.59 24.43 39.41
C MET A 1 18.21 24.20 38.05
N SER A 2 18.22 22.95 37.59
CA SER A 2 18.79 22.58 36.28
C SER A 2 17.76 21.73 35.55
N SER A 3 16.76 22.39 34.97
CA SER A 3 15.85 21.76 34.04
C SER A 3 16.56 21.70 32.68
N LYS A 4 17.14 20.53 32.40
CA LYS A 4 17.71 20.21 31.09
C LYS A 4 16.55 20.08 30.11
N LEU A 5 16.44 21.06 29.23
CA LEU A 5 15.49 21.12 28.13
C LEU A 5 15.93 20.08 27.08
N GLU A 6 15.51 18.83 27.24
CA GLU A 6 15.60 17.86 26.14
C GLU A 6 14.44 18.13 25.19
N ALA A 7 14.64 19.11 24.32
CA ALA A 7 13.89 19.24 23.09
C ALA A 7 14.18 17.97 22.28
N SER A 8 13.36 16.93 22.52
CA SER A 8 13.27 15.78 21.64
C SER A 8 12.82 16.31 20.29
N ILE A 9 13.78 16.50 19.40
CA ILE A 9 13.56 16.70 17.97
C ILE A 9 12.84 15.44 17.51
N SER A 10 11.50 15.47 17.55
CA SER A 10 10.67 14.52 16.84
C SER A 10 10.95 14.80 15.37
N VAL A 11 11.87 14.04 14.80
CA VAL A 11 12.04 13.96 13.36
C VAL A 11 10.70 13.41 12.86
N ASN A 12 9.81 14.31 12.43
CA ASN A 12 8.64 13.97 11.63
C ASN A 12 9.18 13.46 10.29
N VAL A 13 9.66 12.22 10.26
CA VAL A 13 9.77 11.47 9.02
C VAL A 13 8.34 11.40 8.53
N ARG A 14 8.03 12.17 7.48
CA ARG A 14 6.75 12.08 6.77
C ARG A 14 6.77 10.72 6.08
N GLU A 15 6.46 9.67 6.85
CA GLU A 15 6.32 8.32 6.32
C GLU A 15 5.15 8.36 5.35
N VAL A 16 5.46 8.23 4.07
CA VAL A 16 4.42 8.12 3.05
C VAL A 16 3.77 6.76 3.30
N PRO A 17 2.47 6.70 3.62
CA PRO A 17 1.82 5.42 3.84
C PRO A 17 1.86 4.64 2.52
N VAL A 18 2.54 3.49 2.55
CA VAL A 18 2.55 2.52 1.46
C VAL A 18 1.50 1.48 1.79
N GLU A 19 0.56 1.25 0.88
CA GLU A 19 -0.56 0.34 1.10
C GLU A 19 -0.44 -0.89 0.20
N LEU A 20 -0.55 -2.09 0.81
CA LEU A 20 -0.65 -3.34 0.08
C LEU A 20 -2.10 -3.59 -0.35
N ARG A 21 -2.31 -3.86 -1.64
CA ARG A 21 -3.61 -4.20 -2.22
C ARG A 21 -3.53 -5.40 -3.15
N ALA A 22 -4.65 -6.12 -3.29
CA ALA A 22 -4.88 -7.03 -4.41
C ALA A 22 -5.71 -6.30 -5.48
N ARG A 23 -5.23 -6.31 -6.73
CA ARG A 23 -5.88 -5.67 -7.87
C ARG A 23 -5.75 -6.56 -9.10
N ASP A 24 -6.88 -6.93 -9.70
CA ASP A 24 -6.93 -7.75 -10.92
C ASP A 24 -6.07 -9.03 -10.81
N GLY A 25 -6.13 -9.71 -9.66
CA GLY A 25 -5.33 -10.90 -9.35
C GLY A 25 -3.84 -10.68 -9.08
N LYS A 26 -3.39 -9.42 -8.95
CA LYS A 26 -1.98 -9.06 -8.67
C LYS A 26 -1.82 -8.32 -7.37
N ALA A 27 -0.69 -8.53 -6.70
CA ALA A 27 -0.34 -7.73 -5.53
C ALA A 27 0.33 -6.43 -5.99
N VAL A 28 -0.11 -5.31 -5.44
CA VAL A 28 0.44 -3.98 -5.72
C VAL A 28 0.69 -3.23 -4.42
N LEU A 29 1.77 -2.45 -4.38
CA LEU A 29 2.07 -1.51 -3.29
C LEU A 29 1.84 -0.10 -3.80
N CYS A 30 0.88 0.60 -3.21
CA CYS A 30 0.51 1.96 -3.59
C CYS A 30 1.15 2.93 -2.62
N GLU A 31 2.05 3.79 -3.11
CA GLU A 31 2.49 4.96 -2.34
C GLU A 31 1.46 6.08 -2.53
N ARG A 32 0.95 6.64 -1.43
CA ARG A 32 0.10 7.82 -1.50
C ARG A 32 0.97 9.03 -1.84
N ALA A 33 1.05 9.43 -3.11
CA ALA A 33 1.90 10.58 -3.44
C ALA A 33 1.46 11.82 -2.65
N HIS A 34 2.46 12.57 -2.20
CA HIS A 34 2.25 13.88 -1.62
C HIS A 34 1.72 14.81 -2.71
N SER A 35 0.39 14.94 -2.76
CA SER A 35 -0.24 16.09 -3.38
C SER A 35 0.06 17.31 -2.50
N SER A 36 1.24 17.90 -2.71
CA SER A 36 1.42 19.32 -2.45
C SER A 36 1.03 19.99 -3.76
N PRO A 37 -0.21 20.49 -3.90
CA PRO A 37 -0.55 21.31 -5.05
C PRO A 37 0.27 22.59 -4.89
N ASP A 38 1.37 22.69 -5.65
CA ASP A 38 2.08 23.95 -5.77
C ASP A 38 1.14 24.89 -6.53
N GLU A 39 0.60 25.87 -5.81
CA GLU A 39 -0.29 26.91 -6.31
C GLU A 39 0.47 27.81 -7.31
N HIS A 40 0.67 27.30 -8.53
CA HIS A 40 0.98 28.14 -9.68
C HIS A 40 -0.25 28.19 -10.58
N ALA A 41 -1.20 29.03 -10.13
CA ALA A 41 -2.17 29.64 -11.01
C ALA A 41 -1.40 30.44 -12.06
N ASP A 42 -1.35 29.94 -13.30
CA ASP A 42 -1.41 30.76 -14.49
C ASP A 42 -1.84 29.87 -15.67
N GLU A 43 -3.14 30.01 -15.97
CA GLU A 43 -3.74 30.04 -17.30
C GLU A 43 -3.19 29.06 -18.34
N HIS A 44 -3.91 27.96 -18.60
CA HIS A 44 -4.32 27.50 -19.93
C HIS A 44 -5.20 26.24 -19.78
N ALA A 45 -6.50 26.41 -20.02
CA ALA A 45 -7.45 25.32 -20.09
C ALA A 45 -7.24 24.55 -21.41
N ASP A 46 -6.83 23.28 -21.33
CA ASP A 46 -7.19 22.25 -22.31
C ASP A 46 -6.80 20.85 -21.77
N VAL A 47 -7.78 19.93 -21.79
CA VAL A 47 -7.70 18.47 -21.52
C VAL A 47 -7.62 18.04 -20.04
N HIS A 48 -8.74 18.17 -19.31
CA HIS A 48 -8.99 17.33 -18.14
C HIS A 48 -9.44 15.93 -18.59
N ALA A 49 -8.48 15.05 -18.87
CA ALA A 49 -8.68 13.61 -18.81
C ALA A 49 -7.66 13.05 -17.81
N ASP A 50 -8.17 12.42 -16.75
CA ASP A 50 -7.43 11.78 -15.66
C ASP A 50 -6.57 12.68 -14.77
N VAL A 51 -7.24 13.42 -13.88
CA VAL A 51 -6.71 13.56 -12.51
C VAL A 51 -6.99 12.24 -11.78
N HIS A 52 -6.35 11.17 -12.24
CA HIS A 52 -6.16 9.99 -11.40
C HIS A 52 -5.21 10.42 -10.30
N ALA A 53 -5.69 10.44 -9.06
CA ALA A 53 -4.87 10.63 -7.89
C ALA A 53 -3.53 9.92 -8.07
N ASP A 54 -2.42 10.66 -7.96
CA ASP A 54 -1.05 10.17 -8.07
C ASP A 54 -0.81 9.08 -7.02
N LEU A 55 -1.23 7.85 -7.30
CA LEU A 55 -0.86 6.66 -6.54
C LEU A 55 0.24 5.98 -7.36
N HIS A 56 1.46 6.01 -6.84
CA HIS A 56 2.54 5.28 -7.47
C HIS A 56 2.38 3.79 -7.15
N GLU A 57 1.88 3.03 -8.12
CA GLU A 57 1.75 1.57 -8.00
C GLU A 57 3.09 0.88 -8.29
N MET A 58 3.59 0.14 -7.31
CA MET A 58 4.82 -0.61 -7.38
C MET A 58 4.54 -2.12 -7.41
N ASP A 59 5.18 -2.81 -8.35
CA ASP A 59 5.18 -4.27 -8.42
C ASP A 59 6.14 -4.85 -7.35
N PRO A 60 5.69 -5.79 -6.49
CA PRO A 60 6.53 -6.46 -5.49
C PRO A 60 7.81 -7.11 -6.05
N ASP A 61 7.81 -7.54 -7.32
CA ASP A 61 9.00 -8.14 -7.95
C ASP A 61 10.10 -7.11 -8.26
N ARG A 62 9.76 -5.81 -8.25
CA ARG A 62 10.69 -4.71 -8.45
C ARG A 62 11.24 -4.15 -7.14
N LEU A 63 10.81 -4.70 -6.00
CA LEU A 63 11.19 -4.27 -4.66
C LEU A 63 12.18 -5.25 -4.00
N PRO A 64 12.96 -4.81 -3.01
CA PRO A 64 13.92 -5.65 -2.30
C PRO A 64 13.26 -6.60 -1.28
N LEU A 65 12.17 -7.29 -1.65
CA LEU A 65 11.40 -8.20 -0.78
C LEU A 65 11.91 -9.65 -0.81
N GLY A 66 12.68 -9.98 -1.84
CA GLY A 66 13.12 -11.35 -2.13
C GLY A 66 12.03 -12.17 -2.81
N ALA A 67 12.45 -12.99 -3.79
CA ALA A 67 11.53 -13.70 -4.71
C ALA A 67 10.43 -14.50 -4.00
N ALA A 68 10.74 -15.17 -2.89
CA ALA A 68 9.76 -15.97 -2.15
C ALA A 68 8.63 -15.13 -1.53
N LEU A 69 8.92 -13.90 -1.09
CA LEU A 69 7.90 -12.99 -0.56
C LEU A 69 7.07 -12.38 -1.69
N SER A 70 7.71 -11.97 -2.79
CA SER A 70 7.01 -11.45 -3.97
C SER A 70 6.05 -12.50 -4.57
N SER A 71 6.50 -13.76 -4.73
CA SER A 71 5.62 -14.85 -5.19
C SER A 71 4.45 -15.08 -4.23
N ALA A 72 4.69 -15.11 -2.92
CA ALA A 72 3.63 -15.32 -1.94
C ALA A 72 2.57 -14.18 -1.94
N LEU A 73 2.97 -12.95 -2.30
CA LEU A 73 2.07 -11.82 -2.49
C LEU A 73 1.21 -12.00 -3.73
N HIS A 74 1.81 -12.34 -4.88
CA HIS A 74 1.07 -12.59 -6.12
C HIS A 74 0.09 -13.75 -5.98
N GLU A 75 0.52 -14.86 -5.36
CA GLU A 75 -0.36 -16.01 -5.07
C GLU A 75 -1.54 -15.59 -4.19
N TRP A 76 -1.30 -14.78 -3.16
CA TRP A 76 -2.37 -14.28 -2.30
C TRP A 76 -3.37 -13.43 -3.09
N ALA A 77 -2.90 -12.55 -3.97
CA ALA A 77 -3.78 -11.69 -4.78
C ALA A 77 -4.62 -12.51 -5.78
N GLN A 78 -4.06 -13.56 -6.37
CA GLN A 78 -4.82 -14.49 -7.23
C GLN A 78 -5.93 -15.21 -6.45
N VAL A 79 -5.64 -15.67 -5.23
CA VAL A 79 -6.64 -16.30 -4.38
C VAL A 79 -7.71 -15.29 -3.96
N ALA A 80 -7.34 -14.06 -3.64
CA ALA A 80 -8.29 -12.99 -3.29
C ALA A 80 -9.27 -12.72 -4.44
N ASP A 81 -8.75 -12.60 -5.66
CA ASP A 81 -9.55 -12.40 -6.87
C ASP A 81 -10.53 -13.58 -7.10
N ALA A 82 -10.02 -14.81 -7.00
CA ALA A 82 -10.84 -16.01 -7.15
C ALA A 82 -11.95 -16.11 -6.08
N VAL A 83 -11.65 -15.76 -4.83
CA VAL A 83 -12.64 -15.74 -3.73
C VAL A 83 -13.67 -14.63 -3.92
N GLY A 84 -13.29 -13.47 -4.45
CA GLY A 84 -14.20 -12.38 -4.78
C GLY A 84 -15.21 -12.77 -5.87
N ALA A 85 -14.75 -13.56 -6.86
CA ALA A 85 -15.57 -14.03 -7.98
C ALA A 85 -16.63 -15.09 -7.61
N ILE A 86 -16.52 -15.75 -6.45
CA ILE A 86 -17.46 -16.79 -6.00
C ILE A 86 -18.49 -16.18 -5.04
N ASP A 87 -19.75 -16.11 -5.47
CA ASP A 87 -20.85 -15.73 -4.58
C ASP A 87 -21.23 -16.91 -3.65
N GLY A 88 -21.27 -16.66 -2.33
CA GLY A 88 -21.84 -17.57 -1.33
C GLY A 88 -20.88 -18.19 -0.31
N GLU A 89 -19.57 -18.27 -0.58
CA GLU A 89 -18.53 -18.77 0.36
C GLU A 89 -17.63 -17.66 0.94
N ARG A 90 -17.99 -16.40 0.67
CA ARG A 90 -17.22 -15.19 0.96
C ARG A 90 -16.82 -15.06 2.44
N ASP A 91 -17.64 -15.53 3.38
CA ASP A 91 -17.40 -15.28 4.81
C ASP A 91 -16.20 -16.05 5.39
N LYS A 92 -16.06 -17.35 5.11
CA LYS A 92 -14.96 -18.16 5.67
C LYS A 92 -13.70 -18.06 4.84
N ALA A 93 -13.83 -18.15 3.52
CA ALA A 93 -12.70 -18.03 2.60
C ALA A 93 -12.14 -16.60 2.64
N GLY A 94 -13.01 -15.58 2.64
CA GLY A 94 -12.61 -14.18 2.76
C GLY A 94 -11.85 -13.91 4.05
N ALA A 95 -12.33 -14.36 5.21
CA ALA A 95 -11.61 -14.17 6.47
C ALA A 95 -10.17 -14.75 6.46
N LEU A 96 -9.94 -15.87 5.76
CA LEU A 96 -8.61 -16.45 5.58
C LEU A 96 -7.74 -15.62 4.63
N VAL A 97 -8.31 -15.15 3.51
CA VAL A 97 -7.64 -14.23 2.57
C VAL A 97 -7.20 -12.96 3.30
N SER A 98 -8.10 -12.34 4.07
CA SER A 98 -7.83 -11.13 4.85
C SER A 98 -6.71 -11.34 5.88
N ARG A 99 -6.74 -12.47 6.59
CA ARG A 99 -5.72 -12.80 7.60
C ARG A 99 -4.35 -13.02 6.97
N ARG A 100 -4.30 -13.74 5.84
CA ARG A 100 -3.04 -13.96 5.10
C ARG A 100 -2.51 -12.64 4.52
N GLY A 101 -3.38 -11.79 3.98
CA GLY A 101 -3.02 -10.47 3.47
C GLY A 101 -2.36 -9.60 4.54
N ARG A 102 -2.97 -9.50 5.73
CA ARG A 102 -2.37 -8.79 6.88
C ARG A 102 -1.03 -9.36 7.32
N GLN A 103 -0.88 -10.69 7.32
CA GLN A 103 0.39 -11.33 7.65
C GLN A 103 1.48 -10.98 6.63
N LEU A 104 1.13 -10.98 5.34
CA LEU A 104 2.06 -10.59 4.27
C LEU A 104 2.43 -9.11 4.35
N ALA A 105 1.47 -8.21 4.61
CA ALA A 105 1.74 -6.79 4.83
C ALA A 105 2.78 -6.56 5.95
N GLY A 106 2.66 -7.27 7.08
CA GLY A 106 3.64 -7.20 8.16
C GLY A 106 5.05 -7.68 7.76
N ARG A 107 5.13 -8.68 6.87
CA ARG A 107 6.42 -9.16 6.33
C ARG A 107 7.03 -8.17 5.35
N VAL A 108 6.21 -7.53 4.52
CA VAL A 108 6.63 -6.46 3.61
C VAL A 108 7.16 -5.28 4.42
N ALA A 109 6.45 -4.88 5.48
CA ALA A 109 6.89 -3.80 6.37
C ALA A 109 8.25 -4.10 7.01
N ALA A 110 8.43 -5.33 7.51
CA ALA A 110 9.71 -5.76 8.07
C ALA A 110 10.85 -5.80 7.03
N ALA A 111 10.55 -6.15 5.78
CA ALA A 111 11.54 -6.23 4.70
C ALA A 111 11.94 -4.85 4.16
N LEU A 112 11.00 -3.92 4.03
CA LEU A 112 11.24 -2.57 3.52
C LEU A 112 11.66 -1.58 4.62
N GLY A 113 11.40 -1.92 5.89
CA GLY A 113 11.70 -1.03 7.02
C GLY A 113 10.75 0.16 7.13
N VAL A 114 9.59 0.11 6.46
CA VAL A 114 8.56 1.16 6.47
C VAL A 114 7.21 0.55 6.87
N PRO A 115 6.32 1.29 7.55
CA PRO A 115 4.98 0.80 7.83
C PRO A 115 4.20 0.56 6.53
N ILE A 116 3.45 -0.55 6.50
CA ILE A 116 2.61 -0.95 5.36
C ILE A 116 1.17 -1.04 5.82
N ASP A 117 0.30 -0.25 5.21
CA ASP A 117 -1.14 -0.36 5.35
C ASP A 117 -1.68 -1.52 4.51
N TYR A 118 -2.87 -2.02 4.84
CA TYR A 118 -3.49 -3.16 4.15
C TYR A 118 -4.93 -2.84 3.77
N ALA A 119 -5.23 -2.87 2.47
CA ALA A 119 -6.60 -2.81 1.96
C ALA A 119 -7.17 -4.22 1.79
N ASP A 120 -8.25 -4.52 2.50
CA ASP A 120 -8.92 -5.83 2.42
C ASP A 120 -9.69 -5.96 1.09
N PRO A 121 -9.44 -6.99 0.27
CA PRO A 121 -10.08 -7.15 -1.03
C PRO A 121 -11.44 -7.87 -1.00
N VAL A 122 -11.91 -8.30 0.17
CA VAL A 122 -13.14 -9.11 0.37
C VAL A 122 -14.20 -8.41 1.19
#